data_AF-A0A497JGQ5-F1
#
_entry.id   AF-A0A497JGQ5-F1
#
_cell.length_a   1.000
_cell.length_b   1.000
_cell.length_c   1.000
_cell.angle_alpha   90.00
_cell.angle_beta   90.00
_cell.angle_gamma   90.00
#
_symmetry.space_group_name_H-M   'P 1'
#
loop_
_entity.id
_entity.type
_entity.pdbx_description
1 polymer ?
#
loop_
_entity_poly.entity_id
_entity_poly.type
_entity_poly.pdbx_seq_one_letter_code
_entity_poly.pdbx_strand_id
1 'polypeptide(L)'
;MSIDRLRKQIDEIDEEILTLIAKRMQKAKKIGEIKRTKGLKIKDNEREREVIEKWKRKAKELNLSKEFVEKIVKEIIRESRDVQD
;
A
#
# COMPACT_ATOMS: atom_id res chain seq x y z
N MET A 1 31.78 -5.28 -2.74
CA MET A 1 30.49 -5.50 -3.45
C MET A 1 30.53 -4.71 -4.75
N SER A 2 30.06 -5.27 -5.86
CA SER A 2 29.94 -4.55 -7.14
C SER A 2 28.57 -3.86 -7.25
N ILE A 3 28.48 -2.86 -8.12
CA ILE A 3 27.21 -2.20 -8.47
C ILE A 3 26.19 -3.23 -8.96
N ASP A 4 26.61 -4.19 -9.79
CA ASP A 4 25.71 -5.20 -10.35
C ASP A 4 25.14 -6.13 -9.26
N ARG A 5 25.94 -6.44 -8.23
CA ARG A 5 25.44 -7.23 -7.09
C ARG A 5 24.39 -6.46 -6.28
N LEU A 6 24.58 -5.15 -6.08
CA LEU A 6 23.60 -4.29 -5.42
C LEU A 6 22.31 -4.17 -6.24
N ARG A 7 22.43 -4.01 -7.56
CA ARG A 7 21.26 -3.96 -8.46
C ARG A 7 20.44 -5.23 -8.40
N LYS A 8 21.08 -6.39 -8.43
CA LYS A 8 20.38 -7.67 -8.27
C LYS A 8 19.61 -7.77 -6.94
N GLN A 9 20.18 -7.27 -5.86
CA GLN A 9 19.49 -7.22 -4.56
C GLN A 9 18.30 -6.25 -4.57
N ILE A 10 18.40 -5.14 -5.31
CA ILE A 10 17.27 -4.22 -5.51
C ILE A 10 16.18 -4.92 -6.32
N ASP A 11 16.53 -5.62 -7.40
CA ASP A 11 15.55 -6.35 -8.22
C ASP A 11 14.78 -7.39 -7.39
N GLU A 12 15.47 -8.13 -6.52
CA GLU A 12 14.86 -9.08 -5.57
C GLU A 12 13.88 -8.38 -4.61
N ILE A 13 14.25 -7.20 -4.08
CA ILE A 13 13.37 -6.39 -3.22
C ILE A 13 12.15 -5.88 -3.99
N ASP A 14 12.33 -5.45 -5.23
CA ASP A 14 11.25 -4.94 -6.07
C ASP A 14 10.20 -6.03 -6.36
N GLU A 15 10.64 -7.27 -6.61
CA GLU A 15 9.74 -8.43 -6.73
C GLU A 15 8.93 -8.68 -5.44
N GLU A 16 9.57 -8.56 -4.28
CA GLU A 16 8.89 -8.68 -2.99
C GLU A 16 7.85 -7.57 -2.78
N ILE A 17 8.20 -6.32 -3.12
CA ILE A 17 7.28 -5.17 -3.05
C ILE A 17 6.04 -5.43 -3.90
N LEU A 18 6.21 -5.84 -5.15
CA LEU A 18 5.10 -6.14 -6.05
C LEU A 18 4.23 -7.28 -5.53
N THR A 19 4.85 -8.34 -5.02
CA THR A 19 4.14 -9.47 -4.41
C THR A 19 3.30 -9.04 -3.20
N LEU A 20 3.85 -8.17 -2.34
CA LEU A 20 3.14 -7.65 -1.18
C LEU A 20 1.97 -6.73 -1.56
N ILE A 21 2.15 -5.90 -2.58
CA ILE A 21 1.08 -5.05 -3.14
C ILE A 21 -0.06 -5.92 -3.67
N ALA A 22 0.25 -6.95 -4.47
CA ALA A 22 -0.75 -7.87 -5.00
C ALA A 22 -1.54 -8.57 -3.88
N LYS A 23 -0.85 -9.08 -2.85
CA LYS A 23 -1.50 -9.67 -1.67
C LYS A 23 -2.42 -8.66 -0.97
N ARG A 24 -2.01 -7.40 -0.85
CA ARG A 24 -2.83 -6.32 -0.26
C ARG A 24 -4.10 -6.07 -1.09
N MET A 25 -4.01 -6.06 -2.42
CA MET A 25 -5.17 -5.87 -3.31
C MET A 25 -6.16 -7.04 -3.22
N GLN A 26 -5.69 -8.28 -3.11
CA GLN A 26 -6.57 -9.42 -2.87
C GLN A 26 -7.39 -9.28 -1.58
N LYS A 27 -6.80 -8.70 -0.52
CA LYS A 27 -7.55 -8.40 0.72
C LYS A 27 -8.51 -7.22 0.53
N ALA A 28 -8.11 -6.18 -0.21
CA ALA A 28 -8.99 -5.06 -0.56
C ALA A 28 -10.22 -5.56 -1.32
N LYS A 29 -10.07 -6.41 -2.33
CA LYS A 29 -11.18 -7.02 -3.07
C LYS A 29 -12.18 -7.73 -2.16
N LYS A 30 -11.69 -8.57 -1.22
CA LYS A 30 -12.54 -9.25 -0.22
C LYS A 30 -13.27 -8.25 0.69
N ILE A 31 -12.63 -7.16 1.07
CA ILE A 31 -13.29 -6.07 1.82
C ILE A 31 -14.40 -5.44 0.98
N GLY A 32 -14.17 -5.22 -0.31
CA GLY A 32 -15.18 -4.69 -1.25
C GLY A 32 -16.40 -5.60 -1.37
N GLU A 33 -16.18 -6.92 -1.50
CA GLU A 33 -17.25 -7.93 -1.47
C GLU A 33 -18.08 -7.84 -0.17
N ILE A 34 -17.43 -7.77 0.99
CA ILE A 34 -18.12 -7.63 2.28
C ILE A 34 -18.89 -6.31 2.36
N LYS A 35 -18.29 -5.19 1.94
CA LYS A 35 -18.96 -3.88 1.94
C LYS A 35 -20.20 -3.89 1.06
N ARG A 36 -20.13 -4.48 -0.13
CA ARG A 36 -21.28 -4.66 -1.03
C ARG A 36 -22.40 -5.45 -0.37
N THR A 37 -22.10 -6.61 0.22
CA THR A 37 -23.11 -7.43 0.91
C THR A 37 -23.79 -6.72 2.08
N LYS A 38 -23.10 -5.75 2.70
CA LYS A 38 -23.61 -4.96 3.83
C LYS A 38 -24.15 -3.58 3.45
N GLY A 39 -24.17 -3.23 2.16
CA GLY A 39 -24.59 -1.90 1.69
C GLY A 39 -23.69 -0.75 2.16
N LEU A 40 -22.42 -1.02 2.48
CA LEU A 40 -21.44 -0.03 2.94
C LEU A 40 -20.74 0.64 1.76
N LYS A 41 -20.38 1.92 1.91
CA LYS A 41 -19.59 2.67 0.92
C LYS A 41 -18.16 2.17 0.86
N ILE A 42 -17.57 2.15 -0.34
CA ILE A 42 -16.17 1.76 -0.56
C ILE A 42 -15.22 2.81 0.02
N LYS A 43 -15.50 4.09 -0.22
CA LYS A 43 -14.74 5.21 0.34
C LYS A 43 -14.98 5.33 1.85
N ASP A 44 -13.88 5.28 2.61
CA ASP A 44 -13.86 5.39 4.07
C ASP A 44 -12.75 6.38 4.46
N ASN A 45 -13.13 7.66 4.62
CA ASN A 45 -12.16 8.75 4.84
C ASN A 45 -11.41 8.59 6.17
N GLU A 46 -12.08 8.10 7.21
CA GLU A 46 -11.48 7.91 8.53
C GLU A 46 -10.43 6.81 8.44
N ARG A 47 -10.80 5.65 7.88
CA ARG A 47 -9.88 4.54 7.73
C ARG A 47 -8.66 4.89 6.86
N GLU A 48 -8.85 5.64 5.79
CA GLU A 48 -7.75 6.04 4.93
C GLU A 48 -6.80 7.01 5.62
N ARG A 49 -7.34 7.97 6.38
CA ARG A 49 -6.53 8.89 7.19
C ARG A 49 -5.67 8.12 8.20
N GLU A 50 -6.24 7.14 8.90
CA GLU A 50 -5.49 6.29 9.83
C GLU A 50 -4.34 5.53 9.14
N VAL A 51 -4.59 4.97 7.95
CA VAL A 51 -3.58 4.24 7.18
C VAL A 51 -2.44 5.18 6.78
N ILE A 52 -2.76 6.38 6.28
CA ILE A 52 -1.77 7.39 5.90
C ILE A 52 -0.90 7.79 7.11
N GLU A 53 -1.51 8.12 8.24
CA GLU A 53 -0.77 8.53 9.44
C GLU A 53 0.09 7.39 10.00
N LYS A 54 -0.40 6.15 9.96
CA LYS A 54 0.40 4.97 10.34
C LYS A 54 1.64 4.84 9.46
N TRP A 55 1.50 5.02 8.14
CA TRP A 55 2.62 4.96 7.20
C TRP A 55 3.61 6.10 7.42
N LYS A 56 3.14 7.34 7.65
CA LYS A 56 4.01 8.50 7.95
C LYS A 56 4.80 8.33 9.24
N ARG A 57 4.20 7.75 10.29
CA ARG A 57 4.92 7.40 11.52
C ARG A 57 6.01 6.36 11.23
N LYS A 58 5.68 5.31 10.49
CA LYS A 58 6.65 4.26 10.13
C LYS A 58 7.77 4.78 9.24
N ALA A 59 7.49 5.73 8.34
CA ALA A 59 8.49 6.40 7.53
C ALA A 59 9.59 7.03 8.39
N LYS A 60 9.19 7.74 9.46
CA LYS A 60 10.13 8.34 10.42
C LYS A 60 11.01 7.29 11.10
N GLU A 61 10.43 6.16 11.53
CA GLU A 61 11.17 5.06 12.16
C GLU A 61 12.19 4.40 11.21
N LEU A 62 11.90 4.40 9.91
CA LEU A 62 12.73 3.80 8.86
C LEU A 62 13.68 4.81 8.19
N ASN A 63 13.76 6.05 8.68
CA ASN A 63 14.53 7.15 8.07
C ASN A 63 14.15 7.44 6.61
N LEU A 64 12.86 7.32 6.27
CA LEU A 64 12.31 7.66 4.96
C LEU A 64 11.60 9.03 5.00
N SER A 65 11.61 9.75 3.87
CA SER A 65 10.82 10.98 3.70
C SER A 65 9.34 10.68 3.91
N LYS A 66 8.68 11.49 4.75
CA LYS A 66 7.24 11.37 5.00
C LYS A 66 6.44 11.68 3.74
N GLU A 67 6.89 12.66 2.96
CA GLU A 67 6.27 13.10 1.72
C GLU A 67 6.32 11.99 0.67
N PHE A 68 7.45 11.29 0.57
CA PHE A 68 7.60 10.13 -0.31
C PHE A 68 6.65 9.00 0.08
N VAL A 69 6.65 8.60 1.35
CA VAL A 69 5.78 7.52 1.84
C VAL A 69 4.29 7.87 1.74
N GLU A 70 3.94 9.14 1.98
CA GLU A 70 2.57 9.64 1.82
C GLU A 70 2.08 9.53 0.36
N LYS A 71 2.94 9.80 -0.63
CA LYS A 71 2.59 9.60 -2.05
C LYS A 71 2.33 8.12 -2.35
N ILE A 72 3.20 7.22 -1.90
CA ILE A 72 3.05 5.77 -2.13
C ILE A 72 1.73 5.26 -1.54
N VAL A 73 1.45 5.57 -0.27
CA VAL A 73 0.24 5.04 0.38
C VAL A 73 -1.04 5.58 -0.26
N LYS A 74 -1.03 6.83 -0.75
CA LYS A 74 -2.16 7.42 -1.48
C LYS A 74 -2.45 6.70 -2.79
N GLU A 75 -1.41 6.35 -3.56
CA GLU A 75 -1.57 5.58 -4.80
C GLU A 75 -2.06 4.16 -4.50
N ILE A 76 -1.52 3.50 -3.47
CA ILE A 76 -2.00 2.18 -3.04
C ILE A 76 -3.47 2.23 -2.60
N ILE A 77 -3.89 3.28 -1.89
CA ILE A 77 -5.30 3.47 -1.47
C ILE A 77 -6.20 3.70 -2.68
N ARG A 78 -5.75 4.46 -3.70
CA ARG A 78 -6.51 4.66 -4.95
C ARG A 78 -6.78 3.32 -5.62
N GLU A 79 -5.74 2.55 -5.91
CA GLU A 79 -5.87 1.22 -6.51
C GLU A 79 -6.76 0.29 -5.67
N SER A 80 -6.66 0.40 -4.34
CA SER A 80 -7.49 -0.41 -3.43
C SER A 80 -8.98 -0.14 -3.58
N ARG A 81 -9.38 1.09 -3.90
CA ARG A 81 -10.79 1.45 -4.13
C ARG A 81 -11.25 0.87 -5.45
N ASP A 82 -10.45 1.01 -6.49
CA ASP A 82 -10.76 0.51 -7.83
C ASP A 82 -10.97 -1.01 -7.83
N VAL A 83 -10.17 -1.78 -7.07
CA VAL A 83 -10.37 -3.23 -6.92
C VAL A 83 -11.47 -3.63 -5.93
N GLN A 84 -11.99 -2.69 -5.12
CA GLN A 84 -13.10 -2.91 -4.20
C GLN A 84 -14.47 -2.76 -4.89
N ASP A 85 -14.53 -1.94 -5.94
CA ASP A 85 -15.72 -1.71 -6.78
C ASP A 85 -16.15 -3.00 -7.53
#